data_AF-A0A6G3S087-F1
#
_entry.id   AF-A0A6G3S087-F1
#
_cell.length_a   1.000
_cell.length_b   1.000
_cell.length_c   1.000
_cell.angle_alpha   90.00
_cell.angle_beta   90.00
_cell.angle_gamma   90.00
#
_symmetry.space_group_name_H-M   'P 1'
#
loop_
_entity.id
_entity.type
_entity.pdbx_description
1 polymer ?
#
loop_
_entity_poly.entity_id
_entity_poly.type
_entity_poly.pdbx_seq_one_letter_code
_entity_poly.pdbx_strand_id
1 'polypeptide(L)'
;MVEAARSEGRAAARRFTDRLPWLTESQADEVRRAYATEYVALREASWRRTLERARVLRGEYECRYRGLRVRVVGLAVAIVAGVVVPAVAVAGRCGL
;
A
#
# COMPACT_ATOMS: atom_id res chain seq x y z
N MET A 1 14.80 3.20 0.25
CA MET A 1 14.16 2.28 1.23
C MET A 1 15.20 1.41 1.93
N VAL A 2 15.90 0.51 1.22
CA VAL A 2 16.92 -0.37 1.84
C VAL A 2 18.05 0.42 2.52
N GLU A 3 18.54 1.49 1.89
CA GLU A 3 19.62 2.29 2.50
C GLU A 3 19.15 3.10 3.72
N ALA A 4 17.89 3.56 3.71
CA ALA A 4 17.27 4.19 4.88
C ALA A 4 17.14 3.18 6.04
N ALA A 5 16.69 1.95 5.77
CA ALA A 5 16.61 0.89 6.77
C ALA A 5 18.00 0.50 7.33
N ARG A 6 19.05 0.53 6.49
CA ARG A 6 20.43 0.29 6.93
C ARG A 6 20.94 1.39 7.87
N SER A 7 20.72 2.66 7.53
CA SER A 7 21.13 3.77 8.39
C SER A 7 20.38 3.78 9.73
N GLU A 8 19.07 3.53 9.72
CA GLU A 8 18.26 3.31 10.93
C GLU A 8 18.78 2.14 11.76
N GLY A 9 19.08 1.01 11.11
CA GLY A 9 19.61 -0.19 11.75
C GLY A 9 20.95 0.05 12.43
N ARG A 10 21.88 0.77 11.76
CA ARG A 10 23.17 1.17 12.35
C ARG A 10 22.98 2.10 13.56
N ALA A 11 22.06 3.06 13.48
CA ALA A 11 21.77 3.96 14.60
C ALA A 11 21.13 3.22 15.79
N ALA A 12 20.20 2.30 15.53
CA ALA A 12 19.58 1.46 16.55
C ALA A 12 20.60 0.52 17.21
N ALA A 13 21.48 -0.08 16.39
CA ALA A 13 22.55 -0.93 16.85
C ALA A 13 23.51 -0.18 17.79
N ARG A 14 23.89 1.06 17.44
CA ARG A 14 24.71 1.91 18.31
C ARG A 14 24.03 2.21 19.64
N ARG A 15 22.77 2.66 19.61
CA ARG A 15 21.97 2.88 20.84
C ARG A 15 21.82 1.63 21.70
N PHE A 16 21.85 0.44 21.10
CA PHE A 16 21.81 -0.83 21.81
C PHE A 16 23.16 -1.14 22.47
N THR A 17 24.26 -1.01 21.74
CA THR A 17 25.61 -1.26 22.27
C THR A 17 26.00 -0.24 23.34
N ASP A 18 25.54 1.00 23.24
CA ASP A 18 25.80 2.06 24.24
C ASP A 18 25.23 1.70 25.63
N ARG A 19 24.27 0.77 25.70
CA ARG A 19 23.68 0.26 26.97
C ARG A 19 24.46 -0.92 27.57
N LEU A 20 25.51 -1.38 26.90
CA LEU A 20 26.32 -2.53 27.28
C LEU A 20 27.77 -2.09 27.54
N PRO A 21 28.02 -1.34 28.64
CA PRO A 21 29.32 -0.72 28.91
C PRO A 21 30.44 -1.72 29.23
N TRP A 22 30.09 -3.00 29.43
CA TRP A 22 31.04 -4.08 29.69
C TRP A 22 31.63 -4.67 28.40
N LEU A 23 31.13 -4.28 27.22
CA LEU A 23 31.69 -4.70 25.94
C LEU A 23 32.95 -3.90 25.60
N THR A 24 33.95 -4.59 25.05
CA THR A 24 35.05 -3.89 24.37
C THR A 24 34.56 -3.29 23.06
N GLU A 25 35.28 -2.29 22.52
CA GLU A 25 34.90 -1.68 21.24
C GLU A 25 34.83 -2.71 20.09
N SER A 26 35.73 -3.70 20.07
CA SER A 26 35.70 -4.77 19.08
C SER A 26 34.43 -5.63 19.17
N GLN A 27 34.02 -6.00 20.39
CA GLN A 27 32.79 -6.76 20.63
C GLN A 27 31.54 -5.92 20.31
N ALA A 28 31.53 -4.64 20.68
CA ALA A 28 30.45 -3.72 20.37
C ALA A 28 30.27 -3.58 18.86
N ASP A 29 31.37 -3.49 18.10
CA ASP A 29 31.30 -3.33 16.65
C ASP A 29 30.82 -4.59 15.92
N GLU A 30 31.19 -5.78 16.41
CA GLU A 30 30.63 -7.06 15.94
C GLU A 30 29.12 -7.15 16.17
N VAL A 31 28.66 -6.86 17.38
CA VAL A 31 27.23 -6.84 17.72
C VAL A 31 26.50 -5.81 16.86
N ARG A 32 27.11 -4.65 16.62
CA ARG A 32 26.52 -3.58 15.81
C ARG A 32 26.29 -4.01 14.36
N ARG A 33 27.27 -4.71 13.77
CA ARG A 33 27.15 -5.28 12.41
C ARG A 33 26.07 -6.36 12.33
N ALA A 34 26.07 -7.30 13.28
CA ALA A 34 25.09 -8.38 13.33
C ALA A 34 23.66 -7.83 13.48
N TYR A 35 23.47 -6.89 14.42
CA TYR A 35 22.19 -6.23 14.66
C TYR A 35 21.69 -5.49 13.41
N ALA A 36 22.54 -4.69 12.76
CA ALA A 36 22.14 -3.92 11.59
C ALA A 36 21.70 -4.83 10.43
N THR A 37 22.33 -6.00 10.30
CA THR A 37 21.98 -7.01 9.28
C THR A 37 20.59 -7.59 9.56
N GLU A 38 20.37 -8.01 10.80
CA GLU A 38 19.09 -8.61 11.22
C GLU A 38 17.94 -7.59 11.19
N TYR A 39 18.21 -6.34 11.56
CA TYR A 39 17.24 -5.24 11.51
C TYR A 39 16.69 -5.03 10.10
N VAL A 40 17.55 -5.05 9.08
CA VAL A 40 17.13 -4.89 7.67
C VAL A 40 16.29 -6.08 7.23
N ALA A 41 16.68 -7.31 7.57
CA ALA A 41 15.94 -8.52 7.24
C ALA A 41 14.53 -8.52 7.87
N LEU A 42 14.43 -8.15 9.15
CA LEU A 42 13.16 -8.00 9.86
C LEU A 42 12.26 -6.91 9.25
N ARG A 43 12.83 -5.73 8.94
CA ARG A 43 12.11 -4.64 8.29
C ARG A 43 11.55 -5.09 6.94
N GLU A 44 12.35 -5.76 6.13
CA GLU A 44 11.92 -6.26 4.84
C GLU A 44 10.81 -7.31 4.94
N ALA A 45 10.95 -8.27 5.86
CA ALA A 45 9.92 -9.28 6.11
C ALA A 45 8.59 -8.65 6.60
N SER A 46 8.66 -7.65 7.47
CA SER A 46 7.48 -6.93 7.97
C SER A 46 6.76 -6.16 6.85
N TRP A 47 7.52 -5.55 5.94
CA TRP A 47 7.00 -4.84 4.79
C TRP A 47 6.33 -5.79 3.80
N ARG A 48 6.98 -6.91 3.48
CA ARG A 48 6.41 -7.95 2.60
C ARG A 48 5.09 -8.48 3.14
N ARG A 49 5.02 -8.79 4.43
CA ARG A 49 3.77 -9.22 5.08
C ARG A 49 2.66 -8.17 5.01
N THR A 50 3.02 -6.90 5.19
CA THR A 50 2.06 -5.78 5.11
C THR A 50 1.56 -5.60 3.68
N LEU A 51 2.44 -5.69 2.68
CA LEU A 51 2.06 -5.62 1.27
C LEU A 51 1.17 -6.80 0.86
N GLU A 52 1.44 -7.99 1.35
CA GLU A 52 0.63 -9.18 1.07
C GLU A 52 -0.79 -9.04 1.63
N ARG A 53 -0.92 -8.61 2.89
CA ARG A 53 -2.24 -8.27 3.47
C ARG A 53 -2.93 -7.15 2.71
N ALA A 54 -2.19 -6.10 2.34
CA ALA A 54 -2.75 -4.99 1.58
C ALA A 54 -3.25 -5.44 0.20
N ARG A 55 -2.59 -6.40 -0.45
CA ARG A 55 -3.04 -7.00 -1.72
C ARG A 55 -4.31 -7.82 -1.54
N VAL A 56 -4.39 -8.62 -0.48
CA VAL A 56 -5.60 -9.39 -0.15
C VAL A 56 -6.78 -8.44 0.07
N LEU A 57 -6.61 -7.40 0.90
CA LEU A 57 -7.64 -6.37 1.07
C LEU A 57 -7.99 -5.70 -0.27
N ARG A 58 -6.98 -5.30 -1.06
CA ARG A 58 -7.21 -4.60 -2.33
C ARG A 58 -8.00 -5.47 -3.32
N GLY A 59 -7.72 -6.78 -3.38
CA GLY A 59 -8.49 -7.72 -4.20
C GLY A 59 -9.96 -7.79 -3.78
N GLU A 60 -10.24 -7.92 -2.49
CA GLU A 60 -11.62 -7.92 -1.96
C GLU A 60 -12.35 -6.60 -2.22
N TYR A 61 -11.67 -5.47 -2.06
CA TYR A 61 -12.22 -4.15 -2.33
C TYR A 61 -12.47 -3.91 -3.82
N GLU A 62 -11.55 -4.33 -4.69
CA GLU A 62 -11.69 -4.20 -6.15
C GLU A 62 -12.85 -5.05 -6.69
N CYS A 63 -13.09 -6.24 -6.13
CA CYS A 63 -14.24 -7.06 -6.50
C CYS A 63 -15.57 -6.38 -6.11
N ARG A 64 -15.69 -5.86 -4.89
CA ARG A 64 -16.89 -5.11 -4.46
C ARG A 64 -17.09 -3.84 -5.28
N TYR A 65 -16.01 -3.10 -5.55
CA TYR A 65 -16.05 -1.88 -6.33
C TYR A 65 -16.43 -2.13 -7.79
N ARG A 66 -15.93 -3.21 -8.41
CA ARG A 66 -16.35 -3.62 -9.76
C ARG A 66 -17.85 -3.88 -9.82
N GLY A 67 -18.41 -4.60 -8.84
CA GLY A 67 -19.85 -4.84 -8.75
C GLY A 67 -20.65 -3.54 -8.66
N LEU A 68 -20.23 -2.62 -7.78
CA LEU A 68 -20.90 -1.32 -7.64
C LEU A 68 -20.78 -0.46 -8.90
N ARG A 69 -19.57 -0.42 -9.50
CA ARG A 69 -19.30 0.32 -10.74
C ARG A 69 -20.15 -0.19 -11.90
N VAL A 70 -20.27 -1.50 -12.07
CA VAL A 70 -21.12 -2.08 -13.12
C VAL A 70 -22.58 -1.69 -12.92
N ARG A 71 -23.09 -1.69 -11.68
CA ARG A 71 -24.47 -1.25 -11.39
C ARG A 71 -24.67 0.23 -11.67
N VAL A 72 -23.77 1.10 -11.22
CA VAL A 72 -23.87 2.55 -11.42
C VAL A 72 -23.76 2.91 -12.89
N VAL A 73 -22.78 2.35 -13.61
CA VAL A 73 -22.62 2.58 -15.04
C VAL A 73 -23.81 1.99 -15.82
N GLY A 74 -24.28 0.80 -15.46
CA GLY A 74 -25.46 0.19 -16.07
C GLY A 74 -26.72 1.04 -15.88
N LEU A 75 -26.96 1.56 -14.68
CA LEU A 75 -28.06 2.46 -14.40
C LEU A 75 -27.94 3.77 -15.20
N ALA A 76 -26.75 4.37 -15.24
CA ALA A 76 -26.50 5.58 -16.00
C ALA A 76 -26.76 5.38 -17.50
N VAL A 77 -26.26 4.28 -18.07
CA VAL A 77 -26.52 3.90 -19.48
C VAL A 77 -28.01 3.68 -19.72
N ALA A 78 -28.71 2.98 -18.82
CA ALA A 78 -30.14 2.74 -18.94
C ALA A 78 -30.96 4.05 -18.89
N ILE A 79 -30.60 4.99 -18.00
CA ILE A 79 -31.25 6.30 -17.93
C ILE A 79 -31.00 7.11 -19.20
N VAL A 80 -29.76 7.15 -19.69
CA VAL A 80 -29.41 7.87 -20.92
C VAL A 80 -30.18 7.30 -22.11
N ALA A 81 -30.18 5.97 -22.28
CA ALA A 81 -30.86 5.31 -23.38
C ALA A 81 -32.40 5.41 -23.27
N GLY A 82 -32.95 5.26 -22.07
CA GLY A 82 -34.39 5.19 -21.85
C GLY A 82 -35.10 6.53 -21.65
N VAL A 83 -34.39 7.57 -21.23
CA VAL A 83 -34.99 8.88 -20.91
C VAL A 83 -34.39 9.99 -21.76
N VAL A 84 -33.07 10.11 -21.78
CA VAL A 84 -32.40 11.25 -22.40
C VAL A 84 -32.49 11.19 -23.93
N VAL A 85 -32.13 10.06 -24.53
CA VAL A 85 -32.21 9.85 -25.98
C VAL A 85 -33.63 10.07 -26.52
N PRO A 86 -34.70 9.44 -25.97
CA PRO A 86 -36.04 9.67 -26.47
C PRO A 86 -36.53 11.10 -26.21
N ALA A 87 -36.23 11.71 -25.06
CA ALA A 87 -36.59 13.11 -24.80
C ALA A 87 -35.95 14.07 -25.80
N VAL A 88 -34.65 13.90 -26.11
CA VAL A 88 -33.95 14.70 -27.13
C VAL A 88 -34.53 14.44 -28.53
N ALA A 89 -34.85 13.18 -28.86
CA ALA A 89 -35.44 12.82 -30.14
C ALA A 89 -36.88 13.35 -30.31
N VAL A 90 -37.64 13.49 -29.23
CA VAL A 90 -38.97 14.12 -29.24
C VAL A 90 -38.86 15.64 -29.32
N ALA A 91 -37.98 16.24 -28.53
CA ALA A 91 -37.72 17.68 -28.57
C ALA A 91 -37.23 18.13 -29.97
N GLY A 92 -36.33 17.37 -30.59
CA GLY A 92 -35.86 17.62 -31.96
C GLY A 92 -36.94 17.41 -33.04
N ARG A 93 -37.97 16.59 -32.76
CA ARG A 93 -39.13 16.42 -33.66
C ARG A 93 -40.19 17.52 -33.51
N CYS A 94 -40.28 18.16 -32.35
CA CYS A 94 -41.20 19.29 -32.12
C CYS A 94 -40.58 20.66 -32.40
N GLY A 95 -39.25 20.75 -32.50
CA GLY A 95 -38.50 21.99 -32.73
C GLY A 95 -38.05 22.23 -34.18
N LEU A 96 -38.62 21.52 -35.16
CA LEU A 96 -38.31 21.66 -36.60
C LEU A 96 -39.62 21.83 -37.39
#